data_AF-A0A961Z6E9-F1
#
_entry.id   AF-A0A961Z6E9-F1
#
_cell.length_a   1.000
_cell.length_b   1.000
_cell.length_c   1.000
_cell.angle_alpha   90.00
_cell.angle_beta   90.00
_cell.angle_gamma   90.00
#
_symmetry.space_group_name_H-M   'P 1'
#
loop_
_entity.id
_entity.type
_entity.pdbx_description
1 polymer ?
#
loop_
_entity_poly.entity_id
_entity_poly.type
_entity_poly.pdbx_seq_one_letter_code
_entity_poly.pdbx_strand_id
1 'polypeptide(L)'
;PFALLLPDMIMQADMSCMKEMVELYAETGNNVVAVQECDPAEAHKYGIVGKGKDKGTGFEITEMVEKPAKGTAPSNLYLNGRYILQPEIFRILETQERGAGGEIQLTDGMLALAKSQPFYGYHYRGRTFDCGTPSGFVEANVAFALWRKDMHDDAAEMIAGLLRDIKPEG
;
A
#
# COMPACT_ATOMS: atom_id res chain seq x y z
N PRO A 1 -2.56 -7.19 -18.89
CA PRO A 1 -2.37 -6.66 -17.52
C PRO A 1 -1.09 -7.22 -16.90
N PHE A 2 -0.55 -6.57 -15.87
CA PHE A 2 0.56 -7.06 -15.08
C PHE A 2 0.37 -6.70 -13.61
N ALA A 3 0.99 -7.46 -12.71
CA ALA A 3 1.04 -7.13 -11.29
C ALA A 3 2.35 -6.38 -10.98
N LEU A 4 2.25 -5.36 -10.15
CA LEU A 4 3.39 -4.64 -9.58
C LEU A 4 3.31 -4.72 -8.06
N LEU A 5 4.43 -5.10 -7.44
CA LEU A 5 4.53 -5.26 -5.99
C LEU A 5 5.76 -4.50 -5.52
N LEU A 6 5.56 -3.52 -4.63
CA LEU A 6 6.66 -2.84 -3.97
C LEU A 6 7.23 -3.77 -2.89
N PRO A 7 8.49 -4.20 -2.99
CA PRO A 7 9.04 -5.26 -2.14
C PRO A 7 9.33 -4.81 -0.70
N ASP A 8 9.42 -3.51 -0.48
CA ASP A 8 9.54 -2.85 0.83
C ASP A 8 8.21 -2.84 1.60
N MET A 9 7.06 -2.92 0.92
CA MET A 9 5.76 -3.05 1.56
C MET A 9 5.45 -4.52 1.86
N ILE A 10 5.69 -4.96 3.09
CA ILE A 10 5.45 -6.34 3.53
C ILE A 10 4.06 -6.47 4.13
N MET A 11 3.32 -7.47 3.69
CA MET A 11 1.92 -7.68 4.05
C MET A 11 1.74 -8.94 4.90
N GLN A 12 0.99 -8.82 5.98
CA GLN A 12 0.65 -9.89 6.91
C GLN A 12 -0.88 -10.06 6.98
N ALA A 13 -1.37 -11.19 6.47
CA ALA A 13 -2.78 -11.56 6.47
C ALA A 13 -2.93 -13.08 6.26
N ASP A 14 -4.05 -13.64 6.73
CA ASP A 14 -4.39 -15.05 6.47
C ASP A 14 -4.64 -15.31 4.98
N MET A 15 -5.20 -14.32 4.28
CA MET A 15 -5.46 -14.36 2.84
C MET A 15 -4.48 -13.42 2.11
N SER A 16 -3.99 -13.86 0.95
CA SER A 16 -3.06 -13.06 0.15
C SER A 16 -3.77 -11.86 -0.46
N CYS A 17 -3.26 -10.65 -0.20
CA CYS A 17 -3.76 -9.40 -0.81
C CYS A 17 -3.86 -9.51 -2.34
N MET A 18 -2.82 -10.04 -3.01
CA MET A 18 -2.84 -10.19 -4.46
C MET A 18 -3.91 -11.17 -4.95
N LYS A 19 -4.21 -12.23 -4.20
CA LYS A 19 -5.27 -13.17 -4.56
C LYS A 19 -6.63 -12.46 -4.59
N GLU A 20 -6.95 -11.70 -3.54
CA GLU A 20 -8.22 -10.97 -3.46
C GLU A 20 -8.30 -9.83 -4.49
N MET A 21 -7.18 -9.16 -4.79
CA MET A 21 -7.12 -8.20 -5.89
C MET A 21 -7.40 -8.83 -7.25
N VAL A 22 -6.93 -10.06 -7.49
CA VAL A 22 -7.20 -10.80 -8.74
C VAL A 22 -8.69 -11.16 -8.84
N GLU A 23 -9.35 -11.47 -7.72
CA GLU A 23 -10.80 -11.70 -7.69
C GLU A 23 -11.56 -10.42 -8.07
N LEU A 24 -11.20 -9.26 -7.51
CA LEU A 24 -11.79 -7.98 -7.90
C LEU A 24 -11.47 -7.62 -9.37
N TYR A 25 -10.27 -7.93 -9.85
CA TYR A 25 -9.89 -7.74 -11.24
C TYR A 25 -10.78 -8.57 -12.19
N ALA A 26 -11.12 -9.81 -11.83
CA ALA A 26 -11.99 -10.66 -12.65
C ALA A 26 -13.39 -10.06 -12.85
N GLU A 27 -13.89 -9.25 -11.91
CA GLU A 27 -15.17 -8.55 -12.00
C GLU A 27 -15.10 -7.21 -12.75
N THR A 28 -13.95 -6.55 -12.71
CA THR A 28 -13.79 -5.15 -13.16
C THR A 28 -13.03 -5.01 -14.47
N GLY A 29 -12.13 -5.95 -14.78
CA GLY A 29 -11.31 -6.02 -15.99
C GLY A 29 -10.27 -4.90 -16.17
N ASN A 30 -10.22 -3.93 -15.25
CA ASN A 30 -9.46 -2.69 -15.37
C ASN A 30 -8.32 -2.61 -14.35
N ASN A 31 -7.88 -1.40 -13.98
CA ASN A 31 -6.80 -1.19 -13.03
C ASN A 31 -7.31 -1.42 -11.60
N VAL A 32 -6.59 -2.22 -10.82
CA VAL A 32 -6.91 -2.49 -9.41
C VAL A 32 -5.70 -2.14 -8.56
N VAL A 33 -5.90 -1.36 -7.50
CA VAL A 33 -4.86 -1.00 -6.53
C VAL A 33 -5.33 -1.40 -5.15
N ALA A 34 -4.43 -1.97 -4.34
CA ALA A 34 -4.76 -2.20 -2.95
C ALA A 34 -4.55 -0.90 -2.16
N VAL A 35 -5.47 -0.67 -1.24
CA VAL A 35 -5.47 0.49 -0.38
C VAL A 35 -5.69 0.08 1.06
N GLN A 36 -5.22 0.91 1.98
CA GLN A 36 -5.41 0.71 3.40
C GLN A 36 -5.65 2.04 4.10
N GLU A 37 -6.33 2.01 5.24
CA GLU A 37 -6.52 3.21 6.07
C GLU A 37 -5.20 3.60 6.74
N CYS A 38 -4.87 4.89 6.70
CA CYS A 38 -3.84 5.49 7.56
C CYS A 38 -4.49 6.42 8.60
N ASP A 39 -3.71 6.84 9.60
CA ASP A 39 -4.07 8.00 10.42
C ASP A 39 -4.25 9.22 9.48
N PRO A 40 -5.39 9.93 9.52
CA PRO A 40 -5.59 11.14 8.72
C PRO A 40 -4.48 12.18 8.86
N ALA A 41 -3.82 12.28 10.02
CA ALA A 41 -2.67 13.18 10.24
C ALA A 41 -1.46 12.80 9.38
N GLU A 42 -1.35 11.54 8.98
CA GLU A 42 -0.25 10.95 8.23
C GLU A 42 -0.53 10.88 6.72
N ALA A 43 -1.75 11.18 6.27
CA ALA A 43 -2.18 11.08 4.87
C ALA A 43 -1.27 11.83 3.88
N HIS A 44 -0.68 12.96 4.32
CA HIS A 44 0.25 13.77 3.54
C HIS A 44 1.57 13.06 3.17
N LYS A 45 1.85 11.88 3.74
CA LYS A 45 3.05 11.08 3.47
C LYS A 45 2.88 10.12 2.28
N TYR A 46 1.64 9.87 1.84
CA TYR A 46 1.33 8.79 0.91
C TYR A 46 0.55 9.28 -0.32
N GLY A 47 0.44 8.43 -1.34
CA GLY A 47 -0.57 8.57 -2.38
C GLY A 47 -1.94 8.15 -1.84
N ILE A 48 -2.90 9.08 -1.85
CA ILE A 48 -4.25 8.89 -1.30
C ILE A 48 -5.28 8.81 -2.43
N VAL A 49 -6.27 7.92 -2.28
CA VAL A 49 -7.38 7.76 -3.22
C VAL A 49 -8.69 8.34 -2.69
N GLY A 50 -9.56 8.81 -3.56
CA GLY A 50 -10.97 9.05 -3.24
C GLY A 50 -11.79 7.77 -3.38
N LYS A 51 -12.80 7.60 -2.51
CA LYS A 51 -13.72 6.44 -2.54
C LYS A 51 -15.01 6.81 -3.28
N GLY A 52 -15.29 6.09 -4.37
CA GLY A 52 -16.54 6.13 -5.12
C GLY A 52 -17.51 5.00 -4.75
N LYS A 53 -18.26 4.54 -5.75
CA LYS A 53 -19.27 3.48 -5.59
C LYS A 53 -18.62 2.13 -5.30
N ASP A 54 -19.26 1.33 -4.45
CA ASP A 54 -18.81 -0.04 -4.18
C ASP A 54 -18.96 -0.91 -5.45
N LYS A 55 -18.03 -1.85 -5.60
CA LYS A 55 -17.94 -2.78 -6.74
C LYS A 55 -17.29 -4.08 -6.27
N GLY A 56 -18.07 -5.15 -6.17
CA GLY A 56 -17.57 -6.43 -5.66
C GLY A 56 -17.02 -6.28 -4.24
N THR A 57 -15.79 -6.76 -4.02
CA THR A 57 -15.04 -6.61 -2.77
C THR A 57 -14.30 -5.26 -2.63
N GLY A 58 -14.44 -4.37 -3.61
CA GLY A 58 -13.76 -3.07 -3.64
C GLY A 58 -14.70 -1.92 -3.98
N PHE A 59 -14.13 -0.87 -4.56
CA PHE A 59 -14.85 0.34 -4.94
C PHE A 59 -14.18 1.05 -6.13
N GLU A 60 -14.93 1.88 -6.84
CA GLU A 60 -14.42 2.77 -7.88
C GLU A 60 -13.59 3.90 -7.26
N ILE A 61 -12.38 4.15 -7.78
CA ILE A 61 -11.55 5.28 -7.34
C ILE A 61 -11.95 6.54 -8.11
N THR A 62 -12.36 7.58 -7.38
CA THR A 62 -12.82 8.85 -7.97
C THR A 62 -11.69 9.82 -8.28
N GLU A 63 -10.63 9.77 -7.49
CA GLU A 63 -9.45 10.62 -7.64
C GLU A 63 -8.24 9.98 -6.97
N MET A 64 -7.05 10.41 -7.37
CA MET A 64 -5.76 10.01 -6.80
C MET A 64 -4.95 11.28 -6.54
N VAL A 65 -4.28 11.36 -5.39
CA VAL A 65 -3.44 12.51 -5.04
C VAL A 65 -2.17 12.02 -4.39
N GLU A 66 -1.01 12.30 -4.99
CA GLU A 66 0.29 12.02 -4.39
C GLU A 66 0.60 13.03 -3.29
N LYS A 67 0.85 12.56 -2.06
CA LYS A 67 1.29 13.38 -0.92
C LYS A 67 0.46 14.66 -0.76
N PRO A 68 -0.86 14.54 -0.53
CA PRO A 68 -1.75 15.70 -0.45
C PRO A 68 -1.29 16.65 0.65
N ALA A 69 -1.57 17.94 0.47
CA ALA A 69 -1.38 18.92 1.55
C ALA A 69 -2.22 18.51 2.78
N LYS A 70 -1.72 18.85 3.96
CA LYS A 70 -2.43 18.55 5.22
C LYS A 70 -3.85 19.14 5.17
N GLY A 71 -4.85 18.29 5.41
CA GLY A 71 -6.26 18.67 5.38
C GLY A 71 -6.91 18.69 3.99
N THR A 72 -6.19 18.36 2.91
CA THR A 72 -6.74 18.31 1.54
C THR A 72 -6.84 16.90 0.97
N ALA A 73 -6.57 15.87 1.79
CA ALA A 73 -6.65 14.48 1.36
C ALA A 73 -8.10 14.09 1.05
N PRO A 74 -8.39 13.42 -0.08
CA PRO A 74 -9.76 13.08 -0.48
C PRO A 74 -10.35 11.94 0.37
N SER A 75 -9.51 11.19 1.06
CA SER A 75 -9.88 10.23 2.11
C SER A 75 -8.66 9.97 3.02
N ASN A 76 -8.69 8.90 3.82
CA ASN A 76 -7.54 8.35 4.52
C ASN A 76 -7.07 7.00 3.95
N LEU A 77 -7.46 6.66 2.71
CA LEU A 77 -7.09 5.43 2.03
C LEU A 77 -5.83 5.65 1.19
N TYR A 78 -4.71 5.10 1.63
CA TYR A 78 -3.43 5.21 0.93
C TYR A 78 -3.16 4.00 0.03
N LEU A 79 -2.43 4.22 -1.07
CA LEU A 79 -1.93 3.19 -1.98
C LEU A 79 -0.87 2.34 -1.24
N ASN A 80 -1.15 1.06 -0.99
CA ASN A 80 -0.35 0.24 -0.09
C ASN A 80 0.75 -0.61 -0.78
N GLY A 81 1.07 -0.31 -2.04
CA GLY A 81 2.19 -0.93 -2.76
C GLY A 81 1.87 -2.24 -3.50
N ARG A 82 0.59 -2.51 -3.81
CA ARG A 82 0.19 -3.61 -4.72
C ARG A 82 -0.74 -3.09 -5.80
N TYR A 83 -0.47 -3.48 -7.04
CA TYR A 83 -1.17 -2.98 -8.20
C TYR A 83 -1.39 -4.10 -9.22
N ILE A 84 -2.54 -4.08 -9.89
CA ILE A 84 -2.81 -4.74 -11.15
C ILE A 84 -3.09 -3.62 -12.16
N LEU A 85 -2.19 -3.43 -13.12
CA LEU A 85 -2.24 -2.32 -14.05
C LEU A 85 -2.40 -2.81 -15.49
N GLN A 86 -3.05 -1.98 -16.29
CA GLN A 86 -3.19 -2.18 -17.72
C GLN A 86 -1.90 -1.77 -18.46
N PRO A 87 -1.53 -2.48 -19.55
CA PRO A 87 -0.25 -2.28 -20.22
C PRO A 87 -0.10 -0.89 -20.86
N GLU A 88 -1.20 -0.17 -21.12
CA GLU A 88 -1.17 1.19 -21.65
C GLU A 88 -0.37 2.16 -20.77
N ILE A 89 -0.21 1.85 -19.47
CA ILE A 89 0.63 2.64 -18.58
C ILE A 89 2.08 2.74 -19.08
N PHE A 90 2.62 1.73 -19.76
CA PHE A 90 4.00 1.76 -20.25
C PHE A 90 4.22 2.85 -21.30
N ARG A 91 3.21 3.09 -22.16
CA ARG A 91 3.27 4.19 -23.16
C ARG A 91 3.25 5.56 -22.49
N ILE A 92 2.49 5.68 -21.40
CA ILE A 92 2.45 6.90 -20.61
C ILE A 92 3.82 7.14 -19.98
N LEU A 93 4.35 6.14 -19.28
CA LEU A 93 5.65 6.22 -18.58
C LEU A 93 6.82 6.48 -19.54
N GLU A 94 6.78 5.99 -20.78
CA GLU A 94 7.80 6.24 -21.81
C GLU A 94 7.97 7.73 -22.14
N THR A 95 6.87 8.49 -22.09
CA THR A 95 6.85 9.93 -22.43
C THR A 95 6.76 10.85 -21.22
N GLN A 96 6.68 10.27 -20.01
CA GLN A 96 6.37 11.04 -18.82
C GLN A 96 7.56 11.89 -18.36
N GLU A 97 7.29 13.16 -18.07
CA GLU A 97 8.26 14.06 -17.49
C GLU A 97 8.51 13.74 -16.01
N ARG A 98 9.61 14.27 -15.47
CA ARG A 98 9.95 14.14 -14.05
C ARG A 98 8.96 14.96 -13.22
N GLY A 99 8.33 14.31 -12.24
CA GLY A 99 7.37 14.90 -11.32
C GLY A 99 8.01 15.25 -9.97
N ALA A 100 7.34 14.86 -8.89
CA ALA A 100 7.80 15.09 -7.52
C ALA A 100 9.20 14.48 -7.28
N GLY A 101 10.08 15.25 -6.64
CA GLY A 101 11.45 14.83 -6.34
C GLY A 101 12.38 14.73 -7.56
N GLY A 102 11.92 15.14 -8.76
CA GLY A 102 12.71 15.02 -9.97
C GLY A 102 12.78 13.61 -10.54
N GLU A 103 11.86 12.72 -10.16
CA GLU A 103 11.76 11.33 -10.64
C GLU A 103 10.54 11.12 -11.54
N ILE A 104 10.56 10.06 -12.35
CA ILE A 104 9.36 9.63 -13.09
C ILE A 104 8.50 8.81 -12.12
N GLN A 105 7.41 9.41 -11.64
CA GLN A 105 6.54 8.81 -10.63
C GLN A 105 5.46 7.91 -11.24
N LEU A 106 5.26 6.73 -10.67
CA LEU A 106 4.21 5.82 -11.11
C LEU A 106 2.81 6.41 -10.90
N THR A 107 2.57 7.12 -9.79
CA THR A 107 1.24 7.68 -9.50
C THR A 107 0.84 8.78 -10.49
N ASP A 108 1.78 9.57 -11.01
CA ASP A 108 1.53 10.48 -12.12
C ASP A 108 1.09 9.72 -13.40
N GLY A 109 1.71 8.56 -13.66
CA GLY A 109 1.35 7.68 -14.77
C GLY A 109 -0.05 7.07 -14.60
N MET A 110 -0.39 6.63 -13.39
CA MET A 110 -1.73 6.15 -13.06
C MET A 110 -2.78 7.25 -13.19
N LEU A 111 -2.46 8.49 -12.78
CA LEU A 111 -3.33 9.65 -12.95
C LEU A 111 -3.62 9.97 -14.41
N ALA A 112 -2.61 9.89 -15.27
CA ALA A 112 -2.79 10.04 -16.70
C ALA A 112 -3.65 8.90 -17.28
N LEU A 113 -3.40 7.65 -16.86
CA LEU A 113 -4.18 6.49 -17.31
C LEU A 113 -5.66 6.57 -16.88
N ALA A 114 -5.91 7.04 -15.66
CA ALA A 114 -7.24 7.19 -15.06
C ALA A 114 -8.18 8.10 -15.86
N LYS A 115 -7.64 8.97 -16.72
CA LYS A 115 -8.44 9.81 -17.64
C LYS A 115 -9.13 9.00 -18.73
N SER A 116 -8.69 7.77 -18.99
CA SER A 116 -9.16 6.92 -20.09
C SER A 116 -9.64 5.55 -19.64
N GLN A 117 -9.21 5.09 -18.46
CA GLN A 117 -9.54 3.77 -17.94
C GLN A 117 -9.94 3.87 -16.46
N PRO A 118 -10.99 3.15 -16.02
CA PRO A 118 -11.35 3.10 -14.61
C PRO A 118 -10.24 2.52 -13.73
N PHE A 119 -10.24 2.97 -12.47
CA PHE A 119 -9.43 2.41 -11.40
C PHE A 119 -10.35 1.94 -10.27
N TYR A 120 -9.97 0.84 -9.64
CA TYR A 120 -10.69 0.25 -8.52
C TYR A 120 -9.76 0.04 -7.32
N GLY A 121 -10.25 0.40 -6.14
CA GLY A 121 -9.56 0.19 -4.87
C GLY A 121 -10.02 -1.10 -4.22
N TYR A 122 -9.08 -2.01 -3.94
CA TYR A 122 -9.30 -3.14 -3.04
C TYR A 122 -8.91 -2.73 -1.62
N HIS A 123 -9.86 -2.74 -0.69
CA HIS A 123 -9.58 -2.36 0.69
C HIS A 123 -8.93 -3.53 1.44
N TYR A 124 -7.61 -3.49 1.53
CA TYR A 124 -6.85 -4.50 2.25
C TYR A 124 -7.05 -4.36 3.77
N ARG A 125 -7.52 -5.44 4.39
CA ARG A 125 -7.82 -5.50 5.84
C ARG A 125 -6.75 -6.18 6.69
N GLY A 126 -5.69 -6.70 6.06
CA GLY A 126 -4.54 -7.21 6.78
C GLY A 126 -3.63 -6.11 7.31
N ARG A 127 -2.46 -6.48 7.80
CA ARG A 127 -1.44 -5.53 8.25
C ARG A 127 -0.40 -5.32 7.16
N THR A 128 0.10 -4.09 7.04
CA THR A 128 1.21 -3.74 6.14
C THR A 128 2.32 -3.10 6.95
N PHE A 129 3.56 -3.46 6.66
CA PHE A 129 4.76 -2.91 7.25
C PHE A 129 5.61 -2.25 6.16
N ASP A 130 6.02 -1.02 6.40
CA ASP A 130 6.95 -0.27 5.52
C ASP A 130 8.40 -0.61 5.90
N CYS A 131 8.95 -1.64 5.26
CA CYS A 131 10.35 -2.04 5.41
C CYS A 131 11.32 -1.14 4.63
N GLY A 132 10.85 -0.05 4.00
CA GLY A 132 11.71 1.00 3.47
C GLY A 132 12.35 1.84 4.57
N THR A 133 11.83 1.77 5.79
CA THR A 133 12.39 2.44 6.99
C THR A 133 13.04 1.43 7.95
N PRO A 134 14.12 1.81 8.68
CA PRO A 134 14.72 0.94 9.69
C PRO A 134 13.74 0.49 10.78
N SER A 135 12.86 1.39 11.23
CA SER A 135 11.86 1.08 12.25
C SER A 135 10.80 0.10 11.74
N GLY A 136 10.28 0.30 10.53
CA GLY A 136 9.27 -0.60 9.95
C GLY A 136 9.86 -1.97 9.61
N PHE A 137 11.13 -2.06 9.23
CA PHE A 137 11.82 -3.33 9.06
C PHE A 137 11.92 -4.13 10.38
N VAL A 138 12.27 -3.47 11.49
CA VAL A 138 12.31 -4.11 12.82
C VAL A 138 10.90 -4.52 13.26
N GLU A 139 9.90 -3.65 13.08
CA GLU A 139 8.51 -3.93 13.40
C GLU A 139 7.99 -5.17 12.65
N ALA A 140 8.27 -5.25 11.34
CA ALA A 140 7.90 -6.40 10.53
C ALA A 140 8.48 -7.69 11.12
N ASN A 141 9.79 -7.73 11.39
CA ASN A 141 10.45 -8.93 11.94
C ASN A 141 9.82 -9.37 13.26
N VAL A 142 9.59 -8.42 14.18
CA VAL A 142 8.94 -8.69 15.46
C VAL A 142 7.53 -9.24 15.27
N ALA A 143 6.73 -8.60 14.40
CA ALA A 143 5.36 -9.01 14.17
C ALA A 143 5.25 -10.40 13.52
N PHE A 144 6.14 -10.74 12.59
CA PHE A 144 6.15 -12.08 11.98
C PHE A 144 6.66 -13.16 12.95
N ALA A 145 7.64 -12.85 13.78
CA ALA A 145 8.12 -13.77 14.83
C ALA A 145 7.01 -14.09 15.84
N LEU A 146 6.29 -13.05 16.29
CA LEU A 146 5.14 -13.22 17.17
C LEU A 146 3.96 -13.93 16.48
N TRP A 147 3.74 -13.73 15.18
CA TRP A 147 2.61 -14.36 14.51
C TRP A 147 2.78 -15.86 14.25
N ARG A 148 4.02 -16.35 14.23
CA ARG A 148 4.33 -17.75 13.98
C ARG A 148 4.15 -18.59 15.23
N LYS A 149 3.28 -19.62 15.16
CA LYS A 149 3.00 -20.53 16.28
C LYS A 149 4.25 -21.21 16.84
N ASP A 150 5.22 -21.54 16.00
CA ASP A 150 6.47 -22.20 16.38
C ASP A 150 7.55 -21.24 16.92
N MET A 151 7.29 -19.93 16.89
CA MET A 151 8.22 -18.90 17.37
C MET A 151 7.62 -17.97 18.41
N HIS A 152 6.29 -17.92 18.55
CA HIS A 152 5.57 -16.92 19.35
C HIS A 152 6.12 -16.82 20.78
N ASP A 153 6.17 -17.95 21.49
CA ASP A 153 6.50 -17.96 22.93
C ASP A 153 7.97 -17.56 23.16
N ASP A 154 8.90 -18.13 22.39
CA ASP A 154 10.32 -17.78 22.45
C ASP A 154 10.57 -16.32 22.08
N ALA A 155 9.90 -15.81 21.03
CA ALA A 155 10.02 -14.43 20.60
C ALA A 155 9.46 -13.46 21.65
N ALA A 156 8.29 -13.77 22.23
CA ALA A 156 7.67 -12.94 23.25
C ALA A 156 8.53 -12.85 24.52
N GLU A 157 9.07 -13.99 24.98
CA GLU A 157 9.96 -14.02 26.15
C GLU A 157 11.25 -13.23 25.89
N MET A 158 11.88 -13.43 24.73
CA MET A 158 13.08 -12.69 24.33
C MET A 158 12.83 -11.18 24.28
N ILE A 159 11.77 -10.72 23.63
CA ILE A 159 11.44 -9.29 23.53
C ILE A 159 11.18 -8.69 24.91
N ALA A 160 10.44 -9.40 25.77
CA ALA A 160 10.19 -8.96 27.14
C ALA A 160 11.48 -8.84 27.96
N GLY A 161 12.44 -9.75 27.75
CA GLY A 161 13.79 -9.66 28.32
C GLY A 161 14.53 -8.41 27.85
N LEU A 162 14.62 -8.21 26.53
CA LEU A 162 15.30 -7.06 25.93
C LEU A 162 14.75 -5.72 26.43
N LEU A 163 13.42 -5.57 26.58
CA LEU A 163 12.80 -4.36 27.11
C LEU A 163 13.17 -4.06 28.58
N ARG A 164 13.43 -5.10 29.38
CA ARG A 164 13.90 -4.94 30.75
C ARG A 164 15.37 -4.54 30.79
N ASP A 165 16.18 -5.23 30.01
CA ASP A 165 17.64 -5.22 30.14
C ASP A 165 18.31 -4.09 29.33
N ILE A 166 17.76 -3.71 28.18
CA ILE A 166 18.30 -2.65 27.33
C ILE A 166 17.65 -1.32 27.70
N LYS A 167 18.47 -0.34 28.05
CA LYS A 167 18.05 1.06 28.24
C LYS A 167 18.67 1.94 27.14
N PRO A 168 17.99 3.01 26.71
CA PRO A 168 18.56 3.93 25.73
C PRO A 168 19.89 4.49 26.26
N GLU A 169 20.93 4.43 25.44
CA GLU A 169 22.11 5.26 25.68
C GLU A 169 21.70 6.72 25.43
N GLY A 170 21.99 7.59 26.40
CA GLY A 170 21.64 9.02 26.37
C GLY A 170 22.52 9.83 25.43
#